data_AF-A0A073JN95-F1
#
_entry.id   AF-A0A073JN95-F1
#
_cell.length_a   1.000
_cell.length_b   1.000
_cell.length_c   1.000
_cell.angle_alpha   90.00
_cell.angle_beta   90.00
_cell.angle_gamma   90.00
#
_symmetry.space_group_name_H-M   'P 1'
#
loop_
_entity.id
_entity.type
_entity.pdbx_description
1 polymer ?
#
loop_
_entity_poly.entity_id
_entity_poly.type
_entity_poly.pdbx_seq_one_letter_code
_entity_poly.pdbx_strand_id
1 'polypeptide(L)'
;MAVKRAKYLVADDEYHFVTDDKALRVLDSNNNEIGTFRELGFEGKLITSGDYRDIKHTGVYRIKGVGGLPGNIPGDKESILTVTSIGAQNNPELTFYKVISPNGVILENTVSRSNQSGWGSGGVDLRNTITSINNIIGDISKLQTDSKNMTGAINELNSKINNVSGNSQSGLESLKKDSDNRYLFKWGDTVNGDLSIKFGAKYKLRGKNGHDYNLASIDDNNNIHIGDADTNLHFWGNDNPTFNGKKIFTEANVGSGSGLDADKLDGIDSSGFLKTNSDDTKYSGLRMDKRNIHFNIKDGENTETGLVFDKNNKWTAKVVATDIGDVHIQTGGKEYKYPPFTFNQDRNFVQYGGMHVIRANEPQINFQTFDEKTGNFDKGVGFFKPAWDQGSLAVGNWNTSEVVAQFAVGANHEAVKLNHSPYIGDHNRRLFMQDEQPSGDVPVGSVWIGI
;
A
#
# COMPACT_ATOMS: atom_id res chain seq x y z
N MET A 1 1.18 5.35 -120.25
CA MET A 1 0.30 5.80 -121.34
C MET A 1 -0.14 4.56 -122.11
N ALA A 2 -1.32 4.02 -121.80
CA ALA A 2 -1.82 2.77 -122.38
C ALA A 2 -2.71 3.10 -123.58
N VAL A 3 -2.28 2.75 -124.79
CA VAL A 3 -3.10 2.89 -126.00
C VAL A 3 -4.14 1.77 -125.98
N LYS A 4 -5.33 2.02 -125.40
CA LYS A 4 -6.48 1.13 -125.58
C LYS A 4 -7.12 1.45 -126.93
N ARG A 5 -7.06 0.48 -127.85
CA ARG A 5 -7.79 0.53 -129.12
C ARG A 5 -9.27 0.32 -128.81
N ALA A 6 -10.09 1.36 -128.93
CA ALA A 6 -11.53 1.20 -128.93
C ALA A 6 -11.93 0.57 -130.28
N LYS A 7 -12.74 -0.49 -130.23
CA LYS A 7 -13.25 -1.18 -131.43
C LYS A 7 -14.69 -0.73 -131.66
N TYR A 8 -15.00 -0.25 -132.86
CA TYR A 8 -16.37 0.04 -133.28
C TYR A 8 -16.63 -0.69 -134.61
N LEU A 9 -17.73 -1.44 -134.67
CA LEU A 9 -18.10 -2.29 -135.81
C LEU A 9 -19.24 -1.61 -136.58
N VAL A 10 -19.07 -1.36 -137.88
CA VAL A 10 -20.14 -0.88 -138.77
C VAL A 10 -20.11 -1.71 -140.06
N ALA A 11 -21.21 -2.36 -140.39
CA ALA A 11 -21.39 -3.17 -141.61
C ALA A 11 -20.22 -4.15 -141.89
N ASP A 12 -19.82 -4.89 -140.85
CA ASP A 12 -18.72 -5.88 -140.84
C ASP A 12 -17.30 -5.34 -141.06
N ASP A 13 -17.11 -4.03 -141.21
CA ASP A 13 -15.81 -3.38 -141.18
C ASP A 13 -15.41 -2.98 -139.74
N GLU A 14 -14.22 -3.41 -139.30
CA GLU A 14 -13.64 -3.03 -138.00
C GLU A 14 -12.85 -1.73 -138.14
N TYR A 15 -13.41 -0.63 -137.64
CA TYR A 15 -12.71 0.65 -137.60
C TYR A 15 -11.87 0.73 -136.32
N HIS A 16 -10.55 0.78 -136.49
CA HIS A 16 -9.61 1.04 -135.41
C HIS A 16 -9.38 2.54 -135.27
N PHE A 17 -9.94 3.14 -134.23
CA PHE A 17 -9.64 4.52 -133.88
C PHE A 17 -8.48 4.56 -132.89
N VAL A 18 -7.39 5.22 -133.30
CA VAL A 18 -6.39 5.73 -132.36
C VAL A 18 -6.91 7.09 -131.93
N THR A 19 -7.56 7.16 -130.77
CA THR A 19 -8.05 8.42 -130.24
C THR A 19 -6.92 9.05 -129.42
N ASP A 20 -6.57 10.29 -129.75
CA ASP A 20 -5.78 11.13 -128.86
C ASP A 20 -6.53 11.24 -127.52
N ASP A 21 -5.81 11.24 -126.41
CA ASP A 21 -6.44 11.43 -125.08
C ASP A 21 -7.08 12.84 -124.96
N LYS A 22 -6.67 13.78 -125.82
CA LYS A 22 -7.33 15.08 -126.05
C LYS A 22 -8.72 14.96 -126.68
N ALA A 23 -9.04 13.86 -127.37
CA ALA A 23 -10.32 13.66 -128.05
C ALA A 23 -11.38 12.97 -127.15
N LEU A 24 -10.98 12.37 -126.02
CA LEU A 24 -11.91 11.71 -125.09
C LEU A 24 -12.51 12.72 -124.11
N ARG A 25 -13.77 13.09 -124.32
CA ARG A 25 -14.54 13.99 -123.46
C ARG A 25 -15.30 13.19 -122.39
N VAL A 26 -15.21 13.65 -121.14
CA VAL A 26 -15.97 13.13 -120.01
C VAL A 26 -17.23 13.97 -119.85
N LEU A 27 -18.39 13.34 -119.87
CA LEU A 27 -19.69 14.00 -119.73
C LEU A 27 -20.31 13.71 -118.36
N ASP A 28 -21.12 14.64 -117.87
CA ASP A 28 -21.98 14.44 -116.70
C ASP A 28 -23.25 13.64 -117.07
N SER A 29 -24.10 13.36 -116.07
CA SER A 29 -25.38 12.66 -116.28
C SER A 29 -26.40 13.43 -117.13
N ASN A 30 -26.16 14.72 -117.39
CA ASN A 30 -26.97 15.58 -118.24
C ASN A 30 -26.35 15.79 -119.64
N ASN A 31 -25.30 15.03 -119.99
CA ASN A 31 -24.51 15.15 -121.22
C ASN A 31 -23.72 16.47 -121.37
N ASN A 32 -23.50 17.22 -120.29
CA ASN A 32 -22.60 18.38 -120.32
C ASN A 32 -21.14 17.94 -120.23
N GLU A 33 -20.26 18.63 -120.94
CA GLU A 33 -18.83 18.35 -120.91
C GLU A 33 -18.19 18.78 -119.58
N ILE A 34 -17.69 17.81 -118.81
CA ILE A 34 -16.92 18.05 -117.57
C ILE A 34 -15.46 18.36 -117.91
N GLY A 35 -14.93 17.86 -119.03
CA GLY A 35 -13.56 18.10 -119.51
C GLY A 35 -13.01 16.88 -120.26
N THR A 36 -11.77 16.96 -120.70
CA THR A 36 -11.09 15.83 -121.35
C THR A 36 -10.50 14.86 -120.33
N PHE A 37 -10.31 13.60 -120.74
CA PHE A 37 -9.62 12.60 -119.92
C PHE A 37 -8.20 13.04 -119.56
N ARG A 38 -7.51 13.73 -120.48
CA ARG A 38 -6.18 14.31 -120.24
C ARG A 38 -6.18 15.35 -119.13
N GLU A 39 -7.15 16.27 -119.14
CA GLU A 39 -7.28 17.32 -118.13
C GLU A 39 -7.60 16.76 -116.75
N LEU A 40 -8.59 15.86 -116.65
CA LEU A 40 -9.03 15.33 -115.36
C LEU A 40 -8.08 14.25 -114.80
N GLY A 41 -7.37 13.53 -115.68
CA GLY A 41 -6.50 12.42 -115.30
C GLY A 41 -5.03 12.79 -115.08
N PHE A 42 -4.51 13.82 -115.78
CA PHE A 42 -3.06 14.07 -115.82
C PHE A 42 -2.66 15.55 -115.67
N GLU A 43 -3.25 16.45 -116.47
CA GLU A 43 -2.77 17.85 -116.55
C GLU A 43 -3.40 18.77 -115.49
N GLY A 44 -4.54 18.35 -114.93
CA GLY A 44 -5.33 19.12 -113.99
C GLY A 44 -6.21 20.14 -114.70
N LYS A 45 -7.54 19.96 -114.65
CA LYS A 45 -8.48 20.96 -115.21
C LYS A 45 -8.37 22.27 -114.42
N LEU A 46 -8.15 23.38 -115.12
CA LEU A 46 -8.04 24.71 -114.50
C LEU A 46 -9.42 25.22 -114.05
N ILE A 47 -9.53 25.64 -112.79
CA ILE A 47 -10.70 26.28 -112.20
C ILE A 47 -10.25 27.54 -111.46
N THR A 48 -10.77 28.71 -111.88
CA THR A 48 -10.28 30.02 -111.43
C THR A 48 -11.24 30.79 -110.51
N SER A 49 -12.43 30.25 -110.24
CA SER A 49 -13.47 30.84 -109.39
C SER A 49 -14.50 29.77 -108.97
N GLY A 50 -15.48 30.13 -108.13
CA GLY A 50 -16.49 29.21 -107.59
C GLY A 50 -16.12 28.65 -106.22
N ASP A 51 -16.87 27.69 -105.68
CA ASP A 51 -16.58 27.01 -104.42
C ASP A 51 -16.03 25.60 -104.67
N TYR A 52 -15.13 25.11 -103.82
CA TYR A 52 -14.58 23.75 -103.98
C TYR A 52 -15.67 22.67 -103.96
N ARG A 53 -16.80 22.93 -103.28
CA ARG A 53 -17.93 22.00 -103.18
C ARG A 53 -18.69 21.81 -104.50
N ASP A 54 -18.51 22.74 -105.43
CA ASP A 54 -19.07 22.63 -106.77
C ASP A 54 -18.25 21.66 -107.65
N ILE A 55 -17.02 21.36 -107.23
CA ILE A 55 -16.10 20.45 -107.92
C ILE A 55 -16.37 19.01 -107.44
N LYS A 56 -17.45 18.40 -107.94
CA LYS A 56 -17.98 17.10 -107.45
C LYS A 56 -17.54 15.88 -108.25
N HIS A 57 -16.81 16.08 -109.34
CA HIS A 57 -16.41 14.98 -110.22
C HIS A 57 -15.00 14.52 -109.87
N THR A 58 -14.76 13.22 -109.97
CA THR A 58 -13.44 12.64 -109.70
C THR A 58 -12.43 13.13 -110.73
N GLY A 59 -11.32 13.67 -110.25
CA GLY A 59 -10.25 14.19 -111.09
C GLY A 59 -9.22 14.99 -110.32
N VAL A 60 -8.17 15.39 -111.03
CA VAL A 60 -7.18 16.35 -110.57
C VAL A 60 -7.53 17.71 -111.18
N TYR A 61 -7.46 18.75 -110.36
CA TYR A 61 -7.81 20.11 -110.72
C TYR A 61 -6.69 21.07 -110.33
N ARG A 62 -6.42 22.04 -111.20
CA ARG A 62 -5.59 23.21 -110.89
C ARG A 62 -6.52 24.31 -110.45
N ILE A 63 -6.52 24.63 -109.16
CA ILE A 63 -7.44 25.61 -108.59
C ILE A 63 -6.70 26.91 -108.28
N LYS A 64 -7.32 28.05 -108.60
CA LYS A 64 -6.86 29.40 -108.26
C LYS A 64 -8.08 30.24 -107.92
N GLY A 65 -8.10 31.01 -106.84
CA GLY A 65 -9.25 31.85 -106.48
C GLY A 65 -10.56 31.11 -106.13
N VAL A 66 -10.51 29.81 -105.85
CA VAL A 66 -11.67 28.99 -105.44
C VAL A 66 -12.00 29.23 -103.95
N GLY A 67 -13.27 29.45 -103.65
CA GLY A 67 -13.82 29.68 -102.31
C GLY A 67 -14.01 28.39 -101.49
N GLY A 68 -14.26 28.56 -100.18
CA GLY A 68 -14.52 27.47 -99.23
C GLY A 68 -13.27 26.69 -98.77
N LEU A 69 -12.09 27.08 -99.26
CA LEU A 69 -10.80 26.52 -98.85
C LEU A 69 -10.31 27.14 -97.53
N PRO A 70 -9.46 26.44 -96.76
CA PRO A 70 -8.85 26.95 -95.53
C PRO A 70 -7.96 28.18 -95.78
N GLY A 71 -7.87 29.09 -94.81
CA GLY A 71 -7.11 30.34 -94.94
C GLY A 71 -5.59 30.17 -95.14
N ASN A 72 -5.03 28.99 -94.89
CA ASN A 72 -3.63 28.66 -95.17
C ASN A 72 -3.38 28.16 -96.61
N ILE A 73 -4.43 28.03 -97.42
CA ILE A 73 -4.33 27.80 -98.87
C ILE A 73 -4.31 29.18 -99.57
N PRO A 74 -3.25 29.53 -100.30
CA PRO A 74 -3.13 30.82 -100.97
C PRO A 74 -4.13 30.93 -102.13
N GLY A 75 -5.00 31.94 -102.10
CA GLY A 75 -6.01 32.15 -103.15
C GLY A 75 -5.46 32.75 -104.46
N ASP A 76 -4.30 33.40 -104.40
CA ASP A 76 -3.63 34.06 -105.53
C ASP A 76 -2.70 33.13 -106.32
N LYS A 77 -2.42 31.93 -105.80
CA LYS A 77 -1.53 30.92 -106.41
C LYS A 77 -2.30 29.67 -106.80
N GLU A 78 -1.82 29.00 -107.85
CA GLU A 78 -2.39 27.71 -108.25
C GLU A 78 -2.07 26.64 -107.21
N SER A 79 -3.08 25.90 -106.77
CA SER A 79 -2.97 24.72 -105.91
C SER A 79 -3.54 23.50 -106.62
N ILE A 80 -3.09 22.31 -106.22
CA ILE A 80 -3.64 21.04 -106.70
C ILE A 80 -4.83 20.68 -105.83
N LEU A 81 -5.99 20.45 -106.43
CA LEU A 81 -7.13 19.82 -105.78
C LEU A 81 -7.36 18.45 -106.41
N THR A 82 -7.21 17.40 -105.61
CA THR A 82 -7.64 16.05 -105.99
C THR A 82 -9.02 15.82 -105.41
N VAL A 83 -9.97 15.45 -106.28
CA VAL A 83 -11.33 15.10 -105.90
C VAL A 83 -11.53 13.62 -106.18
N THR A 84 -12.01 12.89 -105.18
CA THR A 84 -12.44 11.50 -105.33
C THR A 84 -13.87 11.39 -104.83
N SER A 85 -14.80 11.25 -105.76
CA SER A 85 -16.23 11.18 -105.49
C SER A 85 -16.77 9.79 -105.81
N ILE A 86 -17.60 9.26 -104.90
CA ILE A 86 -18.27 7.97 -105.03
C ILE A 86 -19.79 8.19 -104.92
N GLY A 87 -20.55 7.53 -105.80
CA GLY A 87 -22.00 7.62 -105.88
C GLY A 87 -22.48 8.29 -107.16
N ALA A 88 -23.66 8.92 -107.12
CA ALA A 88 -24.25 9.59 -108.28
C ALA A 88 -23.37 10.75 -108.78
N GLN A 89 -23.19 10.88 -110.09
CA GLN A 89 -22.22 11.83 -110.68
C GLN A 89 -22.47 13.29 -110.29
N ASN A 90 -23.72 13.72 -110.17
CA ASN A 90 -24.09 15.11 -109.84
C ASN A 90 -24.28 15.35 -108.33
N ASN A 91 -24.47 14.27 -107.56
CA ASN A 91 -24.70 14.33 -106.12
C ASN A 91 -24.04 13.12 -105.44
N PRO A 92 -22.71 13.11 -105.31
CA PRO A 92 -21.98 11.99 -104.74
C PRO A 92 -22.35 11.79 -103.26
N GLU A 93 -22.36 10.53 -102.82
CA GLU A 93 -22.64 10.20 -101.42
C GLU A 93 -21.46 10.55 -100.52
N LEU A 94 -20.25 10.37 -101.06
CA LEU A 94 -19.00 10.65 -100.40
C LEU A 94 -18.06 11.33 -101.40
N THR A 95 -17.51 12.48 -101.01
CA THR A 95 -16.44 13.15 -101.74
C THR A 95 -15.27 13.41 -100.81
N PHE A 96 -14.12 12.90 -101.20
CA PHE A 96 -12.85 13.19 -100.58
C PHE A 96 -12.13 14.28 -101.38
N TYR A 97 -11.82 15.37 -100.70
CA TYR A 97 -11.03 16.47 -101.22
C TYR A 97 -9.65 16.45 -100.59
N LYS A 98 -8.62 16.55 -101.42
CA LYS A 98 -7.24 16.76 -100.99
C LYS A 98 -6.67 17.96 -101.72
N VAL A 99 -6.35 19.00 -100.97
CA VAL A 99 -5.69 20.20 -101.50
C VAL A 99 -4.20 20.17 -101.14
N ILE A 100 -3.36 20.47 -102.13
CA ILE A 100 -1.91 20.60 -101.98
C ILE A 100 -1.54 21.96 -102.54
N SER A 101 -1.08 22.85 -101.69
CA SER A 101 -0.68 24.20 -102.09
C SER A 101 0.84 24.34 -102.30
N PRO A 102 1.30 25.36 -103.05
CA PRO A 102 2.72 25.55 -103.34
C PRO A 102 3.61 25.79 -102.11
N ASN A 103 3.03 26.19 -100.97
CA ASN A 103 3.74 26.35 -99.70
C ASN A 103 3.92 25.02 -98.93
N GLY A 104 3.57 23.88 -99.53
CA GLY A 104 3.74 22.55 -98.94
C GLY A 104 2.61 22.14 -97.98
N VAL A 105 1.58 22.95 -97.82
CA VAL A 105 0.41 22.61 -97.01
C VAL A 105 -0.45 21.57 -97.75
N ILE A 106 -0.75 20.47 -97.05
CA ILE A 106 -1.63 19.41 -97.52
C ILE A 106 -2.80 19.30 -96.56
N LEU A 107 -4.02 19.48 -97.05
CA LEU A 107 -5.22 19.39 -96.24
C LEU A 107 -6.23 18.49 -96.92
N GLU A 108 -6.97 17.77 -96.08
CA GLU A 108 -7.96 16.81 -96.51
C GLU A 108 -9.29 17.19 -95.89
N ASN A 109 -10.36 17.03 -96.67
CA ASN A 109 -11.73 17.21 -96.20
C ASN A 109 -12.61 16.14 -96.84
N THR A 110 -13.33 15.42 -96.00
CA THR A 110 -14.31 14.42 -96.43
C THR A 110 -15.69 15.02 -96.26
N VAL A 111 -16.45 15.09 -97.35
CA VAL A 111 -17.85 15.49 -97.35
C VAL A 111 -18.70 14.25 -97.59
N SER A 112 -19.58 13.94 -96.64
CA SER A 112 -20.55 12.84 -96.72
C SER A 112 -21.95 13.43 -96.61
N ARG A 113 -22.64 13.54 -97.75
CA ARG A 113 -23.94 14.24 -97.87
C ARG A 113 -23.90 15.64 -97.22
N SER A 114 -24.63 15.84 -96.11
CA SER A 114 -24.69 17.12 -95.39
C SER A 114 -23.57 17.33 -94.36
N ASN A 115 -22.79 16.29 -94.04
CA ASN A 115 -21.73 16.35 -93.03
C ASN A 115 -20.37 16.53 -93.69
N GLN A 116 -19.44 17.18 -92.98
CA GLN A 116 -18.05 17.32 -93.42
C GLN A 116 -17.10 17.09 -92.23
N SER A 117 -15.93 16.50 -92.50
CA SER A 117 -14.85 16.39 -91.50
C SER A 117 -14.23 17.75 -91.14
N GLY A 118 -14.47 18.75 -92.01
CA GLY A 118 -13.70 19.98 -92.01
C GLY A 118 -12.30 19.73 -92.54
N TRP A 119 -11.68 20.79 -93.02
CA TRP A 119 -10.32 20.72 -93.51
C TRP A 119 -9.32 20.50 -92.38
N GLY A 120 -8.37 19.61 -92.59
CA GLY A 120 -7.15 19.59 -91.80
C GLY A 120 -6.19 18.49 -92.23
N SER A 121 -5.08 18.38 -91.51
CA SER A 121 -4.04 17.40 -91.81
C SER A 121 -4.33 16.05 -91.12
N GLY A 122 -4.21 14.96 -91.87
CA GLY A 122 -4.13 13.59 -91.34
C GLY A 122 -5.42 12.98 -90.75
N GLY A 123 -6.59 13.43 -91.19
CA GLY A 123 -7.88 12.86 -90.76
C GLY A 123 -8.35 13.33 -89.36
N VAL A 124 -9.54 12.87 -88.94
CA VAL A 124 -10.18 13.31 -87.67
C VAL A 124 -9.54 12.64 -86.46
N ASP A 125 -9.21 11.34 -86.54
CA ASP A 125 -8.66 10.59 -85.41
C ASP A 125 -7.28 11.11 -85.00
N LEU A 126 -6.37 11.35 -85.95
CA LEU A 126 -5.05 11.91 -85.66
C LEU A 126 -5.17 13.27 -84.97
N ARG A 127 -6.11 14.11 -85.40
CA ARG A 127 -6.35 15.44 -84.81
C ARG A 127 -6.85 15.32 -83.37
N ASN A 128 -7.77 14.38 -83.12
CA ASN A 128 -8.25 14.09 -81.77
C ASN A 128 -7.12 13.60 -80.86
N THR A 129 -6.28 12.68 -81.35
CA THR A 129 -5.09 12.20 -80.62
C THR A 129 -4.13 13.33 -80.27
N ILE A 130 -3.81 14.22 -81.22
CA ILE A 130 -2.94 15.38 -80.97
C ILE A 130 -3.55 16.30 -79.90
N THR A 131 -4.87 16.48 -79.91
CA THR A 131 -5.58 17.31 -78.93
C THR A 131 -5.49 16.70 -77.52
N SER A 132 -5.70 15.39 -77.40
CA SER A 132 -5.53 14.68 -76.12
C SER A 132 -4.10 14.77 -75.58
N ILE A 133 -3.09 14.63 -76.45
CA ILE A 133 -1.68 14.79 -76.06
C ILE A 133 -1.43 16.19 -75.50
N ASN A 134 -1.92 17.24 -76.17
CA ASN A 134 -1.75 18.61 -75.71
C ASN A 134 -2.40 18.86 -74.34
N ASN A 135 -3.57 18.27 -74.07
CA ASN A 135 -4.21 18.38 -72.77
C ASN A 135 -3.38 17.71 -71.67
N ILE A 136 -2.84 16.52 -71.91
CA ILE A 136 -1.98 15.81 -70.96
C ILE A 136 -0.73 16.65 -70.62
N ILE A 137 -0.10 17.26 -71.62
CA ILE A 137 1.04 18.17 -71.42
C ILE A 137 0.66 19.37 -70.54
N GLY A 138 -0.55 19.91 -70.72
CA GLY A 138 -1.07 21.02 -69.92
C GLY A 138 -1.29 20.69 -68.44
N ASP A 139 -1.62 19.45 -68.09
CA ASP A 139 -1.75 19.05 -66.68
C ASP A 139 -0.40 18.79 -66.01
N ILE A 140 0.58 18.32 -66.78
CA ILE A 140 1.96 18.13 -66.31
C ILE A 140 2.62 19.46 -65.92
N SER A 141 2.36 20.52 -66.69
CA SER A 141 2.95 21.84 -66.42
C SER A 141 2.45 22.49 -65.12
N LYS A 142 1.39 21.96 -64.52
CA LYS A 142 0.84 22.43 -63.23
C LYS A 142 1.57 21.86 -62.00
N LEU A 143 2.49 20.91 -62.18
CA LEU A 143 3.29 20.38 -61.07
C LEU A 143 4.22 21.49 -60.50
N GLN A 144 4.15 21.74 -59.20
CA GLN A 144 4.99 22.72 -58.51
C GLN A 144 6.41 22.18 -58.26
N THR A 145 7.23 22.16 -59.31
CA THR A 145 8.64 21.71 -59.29
C THR A 145 9.54 22.78 -59.90
N ASP A 146 10.80 22.81 -59.46
CA ASP A 146 11.83 23.64 -60.09
C ASP A 146 12.35 23.00 -61.40
N SER A 147 11.97 21.76 -61.68
CA SER A 147 12.39 21.01 -62.86
C SER A 147 11.43 21.19 -64.04
N LYS A 148 11.99 21.51 -65.21
CA LYS A 148 11.23 21.77 -66.45
C LYS A 148 10.87 20.51 -67.24
N ASN A 149 11.09 19.32 -66.69
CA ASN A 149 10.68 18.06 -67.30
C ASN A 149 10.03 17.11 -66.28
N MET A 150 9.15 16.23 -66.78
CA MET A 150 8.33 15.34 -65.94
C MET A 150 9.17 14.47 -65.01
N THR A 151 10.21 13.84 -65.54
CA THR A 151 11.05 12.91 -64.77
C THR A 151 11.77 13.63 -63.64
N GLY A 152 12.25 14.84 -63.89
CA GLY A 152 12.89 15.68 -62.89
C GLY A 152 11.93 16.13 -61.79
N ALA A 153 10.69 16.48 -62.15
CA ALA A 153 9.64 16.84 -61.19
C ALA A 153 9.35 15.73 -60.18
N ILE A 154 9.19 14.50 -60.69
CA ILE A 154 8.89 13.32 -59.90
C ILE A 154 10.07 12.99 -58.97
N ASN A 155 11.30 13.05 -59.49
CA ASN A 155 12.49 12.77 -58.70
C ASN A 155 12.73 13.81 -57.59
N GLU A 156 12.46 15.08 -57.85
CA GLU A 156 12.55 16.15 -56.85
C GLU A 156 11.54 15.93 -55.72
N LEU A 157 10.30 15.60 -56.05
CA LEU A 157 9.26 15.30 -55.06
C LEU A 157 9.63 14.08 -54.20
N ASN A 158 10.09 12.98 -54.83
CA ASN A 158 10.53 11.78 -54.12
C ASN A 158 11.70 12.08 -53.16
N SER A 159 12.64 12.93 -53.57
CA SER A 159 13.75 13.36 -52.72
C SER A 159 13.27 14.16 -51.50
N LYS A 160 12.33 15.10 -51.69
CA LYS A 160 11.73 15.86 -50.58
C LYS A 160 10.99 14.96 -49.60
N ILE A 161 10.25 13.95 -50.07
CA ILE A 161 9.55 12.97 -49.23
C ILE A 161 10.54 12.15 -48.39
N ASN A 162 11.61 11.65 -49.01
CA ASN A 162 12.62 10.86 -48.31
C ASN A 162 13.35 11.69 -47.22
N ASN A 163 13.63 12.97 -47.49
CA ASN A 163 14.23 13.86 -46.50
C ASN A 163 13.32 14.11 -45.29
N VAL A 164 12.00 14.26 -45.48
CA VAL A 164 11.05 14.38 -44.38
C VAL A 164 11.04 13.11 -43.53
N SER A 165 11.01 11.92 -44.16
CA SER A 165 11.06 10.64 -43.45
C SER A 165 12.33 10.49 -42.60
N GLY A 166 13.50 10.88 -43.14
CA GLY A 166 14.77 10.83 -42.42
C GLY A 166 14.82 11.78 -41.22
N ASN A 167 14.32 13.00 -41.40
CA ASN A 167 14.32 14.04 -40.36
C ASN A 167 13.36 13.75 -39.20
N SER A 168 12.19 13.15 -39.47
CA SER A 168 11.26 12.76 -38.41
C SER A 168 11.82 11.67 -37.51
N GLN A 169 12.60 10.74 -38.07
CA GLN A 169 13.22 9.66 -37.29
C GLN A 169 14.43 10.16 -36.49
N SER A 170 15.28 11.01 -37.08
CA SER A 170 16.41 11.61 -36.35
C SER A 170 15.97 12.59 -35.26
N GLY A 171 14.93 13.40 -35.50
CA GLY A 171 14.36 14.32 -34.52
C GLY A 171 13.73 13.60 -33.32
N LEU A 172 13.09 12.44 -33.55
CA LEU A 172 12.59 11.62 -32.45
C LEU A 172 13.72 10.97 -31.64
N GLU A 173 14.78 10.53 -32.31
CA GLU A 173 15.97 9.98 -31.65
C GLU A 173 16.78 11.05 -30.91
N SER A 174 16.83 12.30 -31.39
CA SER A 174 17.48 13.40 -30.65
C SER A 174 16.69 13.81 -29.42
N LEU A 175 15.35 13.79 -29.45
CA LEU A 175 14.52 14.01 -28.25
C LEU A 175 14.72 12.94 -27.17
N LYS A 176 15.08 11.70 -27.56
CA LYS A 176 15.47 10.65 -26.62
C LYS A 176 16.88 10.83 -26.05
N LYS A 177 17.78 11.50 -26.78
CA LYS A 177 19.18 11.69 -26.40
C LYS A 177 19.43 12.97 -25.60
N ASP A 178 18.66 14.03 -25.85
CA ASP A 178 18.80 15.34 -25.19
C ASP A 178 17.89 15.51 -23.96
N SER A 179 17.23 14.45 -23.49
CA SER A 179 16.72 14.46 -22.12
C SER A 179 17.92 14.46 -21.18
N ASP A 180 18.31 15.65 -20.74
CA ASP A 180 19.45 16.00 -19.88
C ASP A 180 19.37 15.38 -18.46
N ASN A 181 18.94 14.12 -18.33
CA ASN A 181 18.67 13.35 -17.11
C ASN A 181 17.80 14.03 -16.04
N ARG A 182 17.17 15.17 -16.36
CA ARG A 182 16.40 16.01 -15.44
C ARG A 182 14.89 15.79 -15.47
N TYR A 183 14.38 15.08 -16.48
CA TYR A 183 12.94 14.94 -16.70
C TYR A 183 12.54 13.47 -16.80
N LEU A 184 11.68 13.02 -15.89
CA LEU A 184 10.94 11.78 -16.04
C LEU A 184 9.81 12.04 -17.05
N PHE A 185 10.04 11.76 -18.34
CA PHE A 185 9.02 11.94 -19.37
C PHE A 185 8.01 10.78 -19.32
N LYS A 186 6.88 10.98 -18.62
CA LYS A 186 5.69 10.12 -18.78
C LYS A 186 4.42 10.83 -18.32
N TRP A 187 3.41 10.86 -19.18
CA TRP A 187 2.02 11.16 -18.81
C TRP A 187 1.28 9.82 -18.77
N GLY A 188 0.87 9.36 -17.58
CA GLY A 188 -0.16 8.32 -17.44
C GLY A 188 0.22 6.83 -17.47
N ASP A 189 1.49 6.44 -17.44
CA ASP A 189 1.91 5.02 -17.42
C ASP A 189 2.99 4.75 -16.35
N THR A 190 3.20 3.47 -15.99
CA THR A 190 4.24 2.97 -15.07
C THR A 190 5.64 2.90 -15.71
N VAL A 191 6.69 3.20 -14.94
CA VAL A 191 8.08 2.95 -15.35
C VAL A 191 8.37 1.44 -15.22
N ASN A 192 8.68 0.77 -16.32
CA ASN A 192 8.91 -0.68 -16.37
C ASN A 192 10.37 -1.10 -16.06
N GLY A 193 11.22 -0.18 -15.56
CA GLY A 193 12.63 -0.43 -15.25
C GLY A 193 13.13 0.37 -14.04
N ASP A 194 14.40 0.18 -13.68
CA ASP A 194 14.99 0.81 -12.49
C ASP A 194 15.14 2.33 -12.65
N LEU A 195 14.61 3.08 -11.67
CA LEU A 195 14.87 4.51 -11.55
C LEU A 195 16.02 4.73 -10.56
N SER A 196 17.23 5.00 -11.07
CA SER A 196 18.41 5.27 -10.24
C SER A 196 18.63 6.77 -10.04
N ILE A 197 18.90 7.19 -8.80
CA ILE A 197 19.52 8.48 -8.50
C ILE A 197 21.04 8.30 -8.40
N LYS A 198 21.82 9.20 -9.02
CA LYS A 198 23.28 9.13 -8.95
C LYS A 198 23.76 9.38 -7.51
N PHE A 199 24.87 8.75 -7.13
CA PHE A 199 25.62 9.11 -5.93
C PHE A 199 25.82 10.65 -5.84
N GLY A 200 25.57 11.21 -4.65
CA GLY A 200 25.60 12.65 -4.38
C GLY A 200 24.36 13.43 -4.86
N ALA A 201 23.47 12.80 -5.65
CA ALA A 201 22.17 13.38 -6.00
C ALA A 201 21.10 13.04 -4.96
N LYS A 202 20.08 13.89 -4.91
CA LYS A 202 18.96 13.80 -3.96
C LYS A 202 17.64 13.78 -4.73
N TYR A 203 16.72 12.90 -4.35
CA TYR A 203 15.34 12.99 -4.80
C TYR A 203 14.62 13.99 -3.90
N LYS A 204 14.27 15.16 -4.45
CA LYS A 204 13.74 16.29 -3.67
C LYS A 204 12.25 16.51 -3.92
N LEU A 205 11.53 16.93 -2.88
CA LEU A 205 10.15 17.38 -2.92
C LEU A 205 10.09 18.89 -2.70
N ARG A 206 9.27 19.59 -3.49
CA ARG A 206 9.05 21.03 -3.35
C ARG A 206 7.98 21.29 -2.29
N GLY A 207 8.34 21.94 -1.19
CA GLY A 207 7.41 22.41 -0.18
C GLY A 207 6.56 23.59 -0.68
N LYS A 208 5.40 23.81 -0.03
CA LYS A 208 4.50 24.95 -0.30
C LYS A 208 5.19 26.30 -0.13
N ASN A 209 6.15 26.38 0.78
CA ASN A 209 6.99 27.56 1.03
C ASN A 209 8.02 27.82 -0.09
N GLY A 210 8.11 26.94 -1.09
CA GLY A 210 9.17 27.03 -2.08
C GLY A 210 10.55 26.71 -1.50
N HIS A 211 10.63 25.81 -0.53
CA HIS A 211 11.86 25.13 -0.13
C HIS A 211 11.89 23.71 -0.72
N ASP A 212 13.07 23.19 -1.05
CA ASP A 212 13.20 21.80 -1.49
C ASP A 212 13.66 20.92 -0.33
N TYR A 213 12.92 19.86 -0.03
CA TYR A 213 13.24 18.89 1.01
C TYR A 213 13.72 17.58 0.38
N ASN A 214 14.75 16.97 0.95
CA ASN A 214 15.19 15.64 0.57
C ASN A 214 14.14 14.59 0.95
N LEU A 215 13.75 13.74 -0.01
CA LEU A 215 12.97 12.53 0.27
C LEU A 215 13.88 11.31 0.36
N ALA A 216 14.82 11.17 -0.57
CA ALA A 216 15.72 10.02 -0.60
C ALA A 216 17.09 10.38 -1.19
N SER A 217 18.14 9.86 -0.57
CA SER A 217 19.52 10.02 -1.04
C SER A 217 20.41 8.86 -0.59
N ILE A 218 21.56 8.72 -1.24
CA ILE A 218 22.63 7.82 -0.83
C ILE A 218 23.89 8.63 -0.50
N ASP A 219 24.54 8.30 0.60
CA ASP A 219 25.81 8.93 1.00
C ASP A 219 27.04 8.17 0.45
N ASP A 220 28.22 8.72 0.71
CA ASP A 220 29.52 8.22 0.25
C ASP A 220 29.88 6.84 0.82
N ASN A 221 29.18 6.42 1.87
CA ASN A 221 29.33 5.12 2.52
C ASN A 221 28.24 4.12 2.08
N ASN A 222 27.44 4.46 1.06
CA ASN A 222 26.30 3.69 0.59
C ASN A 222 25.15 3.53 1.60
N ASN A 223 25.03 4.41 2.60
CA ASN A 223 23.84 4.42 3.46
C ASN A 223 22.68 5.09 2.74
N ILE A 224 21.49 4.49 2.83
CA ILE A 224 20.25 5.06 2.29
C ILE A 224 19.64 5.96 3.36
N HIS A 225 19.45 7.23 3.01
CA HIS A 225 18.76 8.21 3.83
C HIS A 225 17.36 8.44 3.27
N ILE A 226 16.34 8.37 4.13
CA ILE A 226 14.94 8.67 3.79
C ILE A 226 14.48 9.83 4.67
N GLY A 227 14.13 10.96 4.04
CA GLY A 227 13.75 12.20 4.70
C GLY A 227 14.83 13.29 4.67
N ASP A 228 14.54 14.38 5.38
CA ASP A 228 15.34 15.59 5.48
C ASP A 228 15.43 16.04 6.95
N ALA A 229 16.56 16.60 7.37
CA ALA A 229 16.75 17.05 8.75
C ALA A 229 15.86 18.24 9.12
N ASP A 230 15.40 19.01 8.12
CA ASP A 230 14.56 20.19 8.30
C ASP A 230 13.05 19.86 8.29
N THR A 231 12.68 18.58 8.28
CA THR A 231 11.27 18.16 8.23
C THR A 231 11.00 16.88 9.02
N ASN A 232 9.75 16.71 9.46
CA ASN A 232 9.33 15.46 10.09
C ASN A 232 9.09 14.38 9.03
N LEU A 233 9.65 13.19 9.24
CA LEU A 233 9.29 12.02 8.45
C LEU A 233 8.02 11.38 9.04
N HIS A 234 6.93 11.37 8.28
CA HIS A 234 5.69 10.71 8.66
C HIS A 234 5.52 9.40 7.88
N PHE A 235 5.25 8.29 8.57
CA PHE A 235 4.81 7.02 7.97
C PHE A 235 3.28 6.91 8.07
N TRP A 236 2.57 7.13 6.97
CA TRP A 236 1.10 7.14 6.95
C TRP A 236 0.54 5.81 6.42
N GLY A 237 -0.28 5.12 7.21
CA GLY A 237 -0.95 3.88 6.84
C GLY A 237 -2.07 3.54 7.84
N ASN A 238 -2.91 2.57 7.53
CA ASN A 238 -3.99 2.13 8.43
C ASN A 238 -3.47 1.27 9.60
N ASP A 239 -2.32 0.61 9.42
CA ASP A 239 -1.70 -0.29 10.40
C ASP A 239 -0.40 0.28 10.97
N ASN A 240 0.14 -0.37 12.01
CA ASN A 240 1.43 0.01 12.60
C ASN A 240 2.58 -0.23 11.60
N PRO A 241 3.55 0.68 11.48
CA PRO A 241 4.72 0.46 10.65
C PRO A 241 5.53 -0.75 11.14
N THR A 242 6.12 -1.50 10.20
CA THR A 242 6.90 -2.70 10.49
C THR A 242 8.34 -2.57 9.99
N PHE A 243 9.29 -3.11 10.76
CA PHE A 243 10.69 -3.27 10.36
C PHE A 243 11.00 -4.78 10.27
N ASN A 244 11.45 -5.26 9.10
CA ASN A 244 11.67 -6.69 8.83
C ASN A 244 10.45 -7.58 9.17
N GLY A 245 9.24 -7.11 8.87
CA GLY A 245 7.99 -7.82 9.17
C GLY A 245 7.60 -7.86 10.65
N LYS A 246 8.31 -7.14 11.52
CA LYS A 246 7.98 -6.99 12.95
C LYS A 246 7.43 -5.60 13.22
N LYS A 247 6.41 -5.50 14.08
CA LYS A 247 5.82 -4.23 14.51
C LYS A 247 6.88 -3.35 15.15
N ILE A 248 6.93 -2.07 14.76
CA ILE A 248 7.77 -1.06 15.41
C ILE A 248 7.03 -0.58 16.67
N PHE A 249 7.74 -0.61 17.80
CA PHE A 249 7.23 -0.11 19.07
C PHE A 249 7.69 1.33 19.30
N THR A 250 6.74 2.20 19.62
CA THR A 250 6.92 3.63 19.93
C THR A 250 6.16 3.98 21.19
N GLU A 251 6.37 5.16 21.75
CA GLU A 251 5.63 5.65 22.94
C GLU A 251 4.11 5.55 22.80
N ALA A 252 3.57 5.57 21.57
CA ALA A 252 2.14 5.47 21.31
C ALA A 252 1.57 4.04 21.42
N ASN A 253 2.42 3.00 21.39
CA ASN A 253 1.98 1.60 21.38
C ASN A 253 2.78 0.66 22.31
N VAL A 254 3.61 1.22 23.19
CA VAL A 254 4.24 0.52 24.32
C VAL A 254 3.32 0.52 25.55
N GLY A 255 3.49 -0.47 26.43
CA GLY A 255 2.74 -0.63 27.67
C GLY A 255 1.90 -1.91 27.73
N SER A 256 0.96 -1.96 28.67
CA SER A 256 0.15 -3.15 28.91
C SER A 256 -0.65 -3.58 27.68
N GLY A 257 -0.52 -4.86 27.33
CA GLY A 257 -1.15 -5.43 26.13
C GLY A 257 -0.41 -5.17 24.82
N SER A 258 0.77 -4.54 24.85
CA SER A 258 1.61 -4.32 23.66
C SER A 258 2.20 -5.61 23.07
N GLY A 259 2.30 -6.67 23.88
CA GLY A 259 2.99 -7.91 23.52
C GLY A 259 4.50 -7.87 23.71
N LEU A 260 5.05 -6.75 24.21
CA LEU A 260 6.39 -6.70 24.78
C LEU A 260 6.37 -7.27 26.20
N ASP A 261 7.40 -8.02 26.57
CA ASP A 261 7.56 -8.56 27.93
C ASP A 261 8.07 -7.48 28.91
N ALA A 262 7.61 -6.24 28.75
CA ALA A 262 8.04 -5.10 29.57
C ALA A 262 7.29 -5.02 30.91
N ASP A 263 6.13 -5.68 31.01
CA ASP A 263 5.31 -5.71 32.22
C ASP A 263 5.66 -6.87 33.17
N LYS A 264 6.56 -7.77 32.74
CA LYS A 264 7.00 -8.92 33.54
C LYS A 264 8.49 -8.84 33.82
N LEU A 265 8.88 -9.23 35.03
CA LEU A 265 10.26 -9.48 35.37
C LEU A 265 10.45 -11.00 35.40
N ASP A 266 11.30 -11.53 34.53
CA ASP A 266 11.53 -12.98 34.36
C ASP A 266 10.23 -13.80 34.13
N GLY A 267 9.27 -13.22 33.42
CA GLY A 267 7.98 -13.85 33.11
C GLY A 267 6.96 -13.86 34.25
N ILE A 268 7.26 -13.21 35.38
CA ILE A 268 6.38 -13.08 36.55
C ILE A 268 5.81 -11.66 36.60
N ASP A 269 4.49 -11.57 36.79
CA ASP A 269 3.78 -10.30 36.98
C ASP A 269 4.20 -9.60 38.30
N SER A 270 4.10 -8.27 38.34
CA SER A 270 4.42 -7.48 39.55
C SER A 270 3.70 -7.95 40.83
N SER A 271 2.51 -8.55 40.71
CA SER A 271 1.75 -9.13 41.82
C SER A 271 2.36 -10.41 42.42
N GLY A 272 3.31 -11.03 41.72
CA GLY A 272 4.01 -12.24 42.16
C GLY A 272 5.14 -11.99 43.17
N PHE A 273 5.51 -10.74 43.42
CA PHE A 273 6.63 -10.38 44.30
C PHE A 273 6.16 -9.84 45.67
N LEU A 274 6.96 -10.08 46.71
CA LEU A 274 6.80 -9.46 48.03
C LEU A 274 7.52 -8.12 48.03
N LYS A 275 6.84 -7.05 48.43
CA LYS A 275 7.46 -5.71 48.50
C LYS A 275 8.28 -5.57 49.78
N THR A 276 9.46 -4.96 49.69
CA THR A 276 10.42 -4.84 50.81
C THR A 276 10.51 -3.44 51.41
N ASN A 277 9.84 -2.44 50.82
CA ASN A 277 9.95 -1.02 51.18
C ASN A 277 8.62 -0.37 51.58
N SER A 278 7.59 -1.16 51.86
CA SER A 278 6.25 -0.70 52.25
C SER A 278 5.49 -1.82 52.96
N ASP A 279 4.41 -1.47 53.67
CA ASP A 279 3.51 -2.45 54.29
C ASP A 279 2.91 -3.37 53.21
N ASP A 280 3.27 -4.66 53.21
CA ASP A 280 2.71 -5.65 52.30
C ASP A 280 1.50 -6.34 52.97
N THR A 281 0.31 -5.80 52.73
CA THR A 281 -0.94 -6.43 53.19
C THR A 281 -1.39 -7.49 52.17
N LYS A 282 -1.19 -8.77 52.48
CA LYS A 282 -1.74 -9.88 51.67
C LYS A 282 -3.19 -10.16 52.08
N TYR A 283 -4.12 -10.00 51.15
CA TYR A 283 -5.54 -10.30 51.33
C TYR A 283 -5.89 -11.81 51.24
N SER A 284 -4.90 -12.67 50.99
CA SER A 284 -5.05 -14.13 50.88
C SER A 284 -4.00 -14.84 51.76
N GLY A 285 -4.11 -16.16 51.88
CA GLY A 285 -3.22 -16.96 52.72
C GLY A 285 -1.76 -16.91 52.23
N LEU A 286 -0.83 -16.56 53.12
CA LEU A 286 0.60 -16.73 52.89
C LEU A 286 0.97 -18.18 53.19
N ARG A 287 1.28 -18.96 52.13
CA ARG A 287 1.77 -20.34 52.26
C ARG A 287 3.29 -20.36 52.09
N MET A 288 4.02 -20.78 53.13
CA MET A 288 5.47 -20.97 53.10
C MET A 288 5.78 -22.47 53.11
N ASP A 289 6.21 -23.02 51.96
CA ASP A 289 6.31 -24.47 51.76
C ASP A 289 7.64 -25.11 52.19
N LYS A 290 8.67 -24.33 52.52
CA LYS A 290 10.01 -24.86 52.82
C LYS A 290 10.71 -24.12 53.96
N ARG A 291 10.92 -24.81 55.09
CA ARG A 291 11.69 -24.45 56.31
C ARG A 291 10.96 -23.58 57.34
N ASN A 292 11.57 -23.51 58.54
CA ASN A 292 11.16 -22.69 59.68
C ASN A 292 10.93 -21.23 59.26
N ILE A 293 9.88 -20.61 59.81
CA ILE A 293 9.66 -19.18 59.70
C ILE A 293 10.43 -18.50 60.83
N HIS A 294 11.45 -17.71 60.50
CA HIS A 294 12.17 -16.87 61.47
C HIS A 294 11.58 -15.46 61.42
N PHE A 295 10.82 -15.08 62.44
CA PHE A 295 10.36 -13.70 62.63
C PHE A 295 11.45 -12.91 63.37
N ASN A 296 12.38 -12.30 62.62
CA ASN A 296 13.34 -11.35 63.19
C ASN A 296 12.69 -9.97 63.28
N ILE A 297 12.01 -9.72 64.40
CA ILE A 297 11.46 -8.41 64.71
C ILE A 297 12.52 -7.66 65.53
N LYS A 298 13.19 -6.69 64.88
CA LYS A 298 14.09 -5.76 65.58
C LYS A 298 13.26 -4.59 66.04
N ASP A 299 12.78 -4.67 67.27
CA ASP A 299 12.08 -3.56 67.86
C ASP A 299 13.05 -2.57 68.50
N GLY A 300 12.95 -1.30 68.13
CA GLY A 300 13.76 -0.24 68.71
C GLY A 300 13.09 0.42 69.92
N GLU A 301 11.77 0.28 70.08
CA GLU A 301 11.01 1.07 71.06
C GLU A 301 9.81 0.32 71.70
N ASN A 302 9.35 -0.83 71.18
CA ASN A 302 8.24 -1.54 71.82
C ASN A 302 8.69 -2.48 72.96
N THR A 303 7.84 -2.55 73.98
CA THR A 303 8.00 -3.40 75.17
C THR A 303 7.67 -4.87 74.93
N GLU A 304 7.05 -5.20 73.79
CA GLU A 304 6.62 -6.55 73.44
C GLU A 304 6.78 -6.84 71.95
N THR A 305 7.23 -8.05 71.61
CA THR A 305 7.41 -8.51 70.23
C THR A 305 6.83 -9.91 70.09
N GLY A 306 5.94 -10.15 69.11
CA GLY A 306 5.44 -11.51 68.90
C GLY A 306 4.31 -11.66 67.89
N LEU A 307 3.59 -12.78 68.04
CA LEU A 307 2.49 -13.16 67.17
C LEU A 307 1.16 -12.71 67.78
N VAL A 308 0.46 -11.84 67.06
CA VAL A 308 -0.87 -11.34 67.43
C VAL A 308 -1.91 -11.98 66.53
N PHE A 309 -2.95 -12.56 67.14
CA PHE A 309 -4.08 -13.15 66.45
C PHE A 309 -5.26 -12.17 66.50
N ASP A 310 -5.54 -11.48 65.40
CA ASP A 310 -6.59 -10.47 65.32
C ASP A 310 -7.86 -10.96 64.64
N LYS A 311 -9.00 -10.42 65.07
CA LYS A 311 -10.28 -10.48 64.34
C LYS A 311 -10.90 -9.09 64.35
N ASN A 312 -11.15 -8.53 63.17
CA ASN A 312 -11.71 -7.19 62.99
C ASN A 312 -10.92 -6.09 63.74
N ASN A 313 -9.60 -6.04 63.54
CA ASN A 313 -8.68 -5.10 64.20
C ASN A 313 -8.71 -5.13 65.73
N LYS A 314 -9.11 -6.26 66.32
CA LYS A 314 -9.05 -6.51 67.75
C LYS A 314 -8.30 -7.81 68.00
N TRP A 315 -7.29 -7.75 68.85
CA TRP A 315 -6.54 -8.94 69.23
C TRP A 315 -7.41 -9.89 70.04
N THR A 316 -7.39 -11.15 69.64
CA THR A 316 -8.14 -12.26 70.22
C THR A 316 -7.24 -13.22 70.98
N ALA A 317 -5.95 -13.23 70.67
CA ALA A 317 -4.89 -13.86 71.46
C ALA A 317 -3.53 -13.29 71.05
N LYS A 318 -2.51 -13.43 71.89
CA LYS A 318 -1.12 -13.15 71.51
C LYS A 318 -0.12 -14.06 72.23
N VAL A 319 0.99 -14.30 71.56
CA VAL A 319 2.21 -14.89 72.14
C VAL A 319 3.33 -13.90 71.91
N VAL A 320 3.81 -13.27 72.98
CA VAL A 320 4.80 -12.19 72.91
C VAL A 320 5.97 -12.46 73.84
N ALA A 321 7.16 -12.08 73.40
CA ALA A 321 8.33 -11.93 74.25
C ALA A 321 8.38 -10.48 74.75
N THR A 322 8.69 -10.29 76.03
CA THR A 322 8.91 -8.97 76.62
C THR A 322 10.38 -8.54 76.51
N ASP A 323 10.64 -7.27 76.77
CA ASP A 323 11.99 -6.69 76.86
C ASP A 323 12.87 -7.32 77.96
N ILE A 324 12.27 -7.85 79.02
CA ILE A 324 12.94 -8.59 80.10
C ILE A 324 13.13 -10.09 79.82
N GLY A 325 12.71 -10.59 78.64
CA GLY A 325 12.91 -11.98 78.22
C GLY A 325 11.84 -12.96 78.68
N ASP A 326 10.71 -12.49 79.21
CA ASP A 326 9.58 -13.33 79.57
C ASP A 326 8.73 -13.64 78.32
N VAL A 327 8.11 -14.83 78.29
CA VAL A 327 7.16 -15.21 77.24
C VAL A 327 5.75 -15.18 77.80
N HIS A 328 4.92 -14.30 77.26
CA HIS A 328 3.52 -14.11 77.62
C HIS A 328 2.60 -14.80 76.60
N ILE A 329 1.69 -15.63 77.09
CA ILE A 329 0.54 -16.13 76.34
C ILE A 329 -0.72 -15.50 76.93
N GLN A 330 -1.44 -14.74 76.10
CA GLN A 330 -2.61 -13.96 76.53
C GLN A 330 -3.81 -14.19 75.62
N THR A 331 -4.99 -14.32 76.22
CA THR A 331 -6.27 -14.33 75.51
C THR A 331 -6.84 -12.92 75.42
N GLY A 332 -7.42 -12.56 74.28
CA GLY A 332 -8.12 -11.29 74.07
C GLY A 332 -9.50 -11.28 74.70
N GLY A 333 -9.97 -10.11 75.13
CA GLY A 333 -11.35 -9.99 75.59
C GLY A 333 -11.69 -8.77 76.43
N LYS A 334 -10.85 -8.39 77.40
CA LYS A 334 -11.00 -7.18 78.24
C LYS A 334 -9.61 -6.73 78.66
N GLU A 335 -9.32 -5.44 78.46
CA GLU A 335 -8.10 -4.77 78.90
C GLU A 335 -7.69 -5.21 80.32
N TYR A 336 -6.47 -5.73 80.43
CA TYR A 336 -5.67 -5.89 81.65
C TYR A 336 -6.25 -6.67 82.85
N LYS A 337 -7.46 -7.25 82.76
CA LYS A 337 -8.07 -7.93 83.94
C LYS A 337 -7.55 -9.34 84.22
N TYR A 338 -7.00 -10.02 83.22
CA TYR A 338 -6.41 -11.34 83.42
C TYR A 338 -4.95 -11.29 82.98
N PRO A 339 -4.01 -11.58 83.89
CA PRO A 339 -2.61 -11.54 83.57
C PRO A 339 -2.23 -12.72 82.66
N PRO A 340 -1.14 -12.57 81.88
CA PRO A 340 -0.63 -13.63 81.03
C PRO A 340 -0.37 -14.92 81.78
N PHE A 341 -0.47 -16.02 81.03
CA PHE A 341 0.34 -17.18 81.35
C PHE A 341 1.78 -16.86 80.96
N THR A 342 2.66 -16.76 81.94
CA THR A 342 4.03 -16.32 81.76
C THR A 342 5.01 -17.45 82.03
N PHE A 343 5.92 -17.64 81.08
CA PHE A 343 7.20 -18.29 81.34
C PHE A 343 8.21 -17.20 81.57
N ASN A 344 8.70 -17.08 82.79
CA ASN A 344 9.68 -16.04 83.08
C ASN A 344 11.10 -16.47 82.69
N GLN A 345 12.03 -15.52 82.63
CA GLN A 345 13.45 -15.78 82.35
C GLN A 345 14.11 -16.79 83.32
N ASP A 346 13.58 -16.96 84.52
CA ASP A 346 14.06 -17.92 85.53
C ASP A 346 13.51 -19.35 85.31
N ARG A 347 12.77 -19.59 84.22
CA ARG A 347 12.11 -20.86 83.88
C ARG A 347 10.97 -21.25 84.83
N ASN A 348 10.36 -20.29 85.50
CA ASN A 348 9.20 -20.51 86.35
C ASN A 348 7.90 -20.36 85.56
N PHE A 349 6.91 -21.14 85.97
CA PHE A 349 5.53 -20.99 85.55
C PHE A 349 4.85 -19.98 86.47
N VAL A 350 4.51 -18.83 85.90
CA VAL A 350 3.84 -17.75 86.62
C VAL A 350 2.50 -17.50 85.98
N GLN A 351 1.44 -17.85 86.69
CA GLN A 351 0.13 -17.28 86.46
C GLN A 351 -0.11 -16.28 87.57
N TYR A 352 0.00 -15.00 87.27
CA TYR A 352 -0.38 -13.95 88.21
C TYR A 352 -1.83 -14.22 88.66
N GLY A 353 -2.07 -14.35 89.96
CA GLY A 353 -3.43 -14.51 90.50
C GLY A 353 -4.00 -15.92 90.60
N GLY A 354 -3.21 -16.98 90.78
CA GLY A 354 -3.79 -18.25 91.22
C GLY A 354 -2.83 -19.39 91.51
N MET A 355 -1.68 -19.44 90.83
CA MET A 355 -0.68 -20.47 91.06
C MET A 355 0.69 -19.92 90.74
N HIS A 356 1.51 -19.77 91.77
CA HIS A 356 2.90 -19.35 91.61
C HIS A 356 3.81 -20.49 92.06
N VAL A 357 4.53 -21.10 91.11
CA VAL A 357 5.57 -22.10 91.42
C VAL A 357 6.89 -21.35 91.56
N ILE A 358 7.19 -20.86 92.77
CA ILE A 358 8.38 -20.03 93.04
C ILE A 358 9.33 -20.70 94.01
N ARG A 359 10.59 -20.29 93.85
CA ARG A 359 11.76 -20.39 94.73
C ARG A 359 12.45 -21.74 94.64
N ALA A 360 13.71 -21.67 94.21
CA ALA A 360 14.62 -22.81 94.15
C ALA A 360 14.80 -23.52 95.50
N ASN A 361 14.62 -22.80 96.62
CA ASN A 361 14.88 -23.32 97.97
C ASN A 361 13.62 -23.70 98.76
N GLU A 362 12.45 -23.19 98.39
CA GLU A 362 11.15 -23.47 99.03
C GLU A 362 10.06 -23.50 97.95
N PRO A 363 10.02 -24.55 97.13
CA PRO A 363 9.00 -24.67 96.10
C PRO A 363 7.62 -24.65 96.77
N GLN A 364 6.80 -23.72 96.32
CA GLN A 364 5.47 -23.50 96.87
C GLN A 364 4.43 -23.40 95.76
N ILE A 365 3.20 -23.71 96.12
CA ILE A 365 1.98 -23.45 95.38
C ILE A 365 1.09 -22.67 96.33
N ASN A 366 0.90 -21.38 96.06
CA ASN A 366 -0.01 -20.54 96.82
C ASN A 366 -1.23 -20.17 95.97
N PHE A 367 -2.40 -20.24 96.61
CA PHE A 367 -3.67 -19.78 96.09
C PHE A 367 -3.98 -18.44 96.74
N GLN A 368 -4.07 -17.41 95.91
CA GLN A 368 -4.35 -16.04 96.34
C GLN A 368 -5.72 -15.62 95.83
N THR A 369 -6.42 -14.80 96.61
CA THR A 369 -7.68 -14.19 96.21
C THR A 369 -7.44 -12.73 95.85
N PHE A 370 -8.03 -12.29 94.74
CA PHE A 370 -8.00 -10.88 94.33
C PHE A 370 -9.11 -10.10 95.05
N ASP A 371 -8.76 -9.00 95.70
CA ASP A 371 -9.75 -8.07 96.24
C ASP A 371 -10.00 -6.94 95.22
N GLU A 372 -11.19 -6.99 94.59
CA GLU A 372 -11.61 -6.00 93.59
C GLU A 372 -11.66 -4.56 94.13
N LYS A 373 -11.77 -4.36 95.44
CA LYS A 373 -11.85 -3.01 96.04
C LYS A 373 -10.49 -2.37 96.25
N THR A 374 -9.48 -3.16 96.60
CA THR A 374 -8.12 -2.66 96.89
C THR A 374 -7.18 -2.84 95.70
N GLY A 375 -7.55 -3.63 94.70
CA GLY A 375 -6.73 -3.91 93.53
C GLY A 375 -5.50 -4.78 93.83
N ASN A 376 -5.45 -5.36 95.02
CA ASN A 376 -4.33 -6.15 95.50
C ASN A 376 -4.76 -7.62 95.72
N PHE A 377 -3.79 -8.52 95.59
CA PHE A 377 -3.96 -9.91 95.99
C PHE A 377 -3.70 -10.04 97.49
N ASP A 378 -4.42 -10.93 98.16
CA ASP A 378 -4.05 -11.37 99.49
C ASP A 378 -2.71 -12.15 99.44
N LYS A 379 -2.11 -12.44 100.60
CA LYS A 379 -0.86 -13.23 100.64
C LYS A 379 -1.12 -14.71 100.36
N GLY A 380 -2.36 -15.16 100.52
CA GLY A 380 -2.85 -16.46 100.10
C GLY A 380 -2.59 -17.59 101.10
N VAL A 381 -3.06 -18.77 100.72
CA VAL A 381 -2.91 -20.04 101.42
C VAL A 381 -2.48 -21.12 100.45
N GLY A 382 -1.80 -22.17 100.90
CA GLY A 382 -1.37 -23.21 99.96
C GLY A 382 -0.33 -24.14 100.54
N PHE A 383 0.39 -24.80 99.65
CA PHE A 383 1.33 -25.84 99.98
C PHE A 383 2.75 -25.39 99.69
N PHE A 384 3.69 -25.71 100.57
CA PHE A 384 5.10 -25.47 100.32
C PHE A 384 5.95 -26.57 100.91
N LYS A 385 7.13 -26.76 100.33
CA LYS A 385 8.16 -27.61 100.91
C LYS A 385 8.98 -26.76 101.87
N PRO A 386 8.91 -27.00 103.19
CA PRO A 386 9.59 -26.14 104.14
C PRO A 386 11.10 -26.33 104.06
N ALA A 387 11.88 -25.23 104.18
CA ALA A 387 13.33 -25.31 104.21
C ALA A 387 13.87 -26.11 105.41
N TRP A 388 13.11 -26.16 106.51
CA TRP A 388 13.49 -26.84 107.74
C TRP A 388 13.22 -28.35 107.74
N ASP A 389 12.35 -28.83 106.85
CA ASP A 389 12.03 -30.26 106.73
C ASP A 389 11.66 -30.60 105.29
N GLN A 390 12.67 -30.89 104.48
CA GLN A 390 12.47 -31.27 103.09
C GLN A 390 11.75 -32.63 102.93
N GLY A 391 11.47 -33.37 104.01
CA GLY A 391 10.68 -34.59 103.97
C GLY A 391 9.17 -34.36 103.99
N SER A 392 8.72 -33.22 104.50
CA SER A 392 7.29 -32.92 104.69
C SER A 392 6.71 -31.97 103.64
N LEU A 393 5.38 -31.90 103.62
CA LEU A 393 4.61 -30.91 102.88
C LEU A 393 3.86 -30.04 103.88
N ALA A 394 4.14 -28.74 103.90
CA ALA A 394 3.51 -27.80 104.81
C ALA A 394 2.35 -27.08 104.12
N VAL A 395 1.27 -26.84 104.88
CA VAL A 395 0.19 -25.94 104.51
C VAL A 395 0.46 -24.58 105.15
N GLY A 396 0.81 -23.61 104.32
CA GLY A 396 1.07 -22.23 104.74
C GLY A 396 -0.18 -21.38 104.64
N ASN A 397 -0.38 -20.53 105.64
CA ASN A 397 -1.23 -19.36 105.56
C ASN A 397 -0.36 -18.11 105.61
N TRP A 398 -0.06 -17.53 104.45
CA TRP A 398 0.81 -16.36 104.38
C TRP A 398 0.08 -15.08 104.79
N ASN A 399 -1.26 -15.07 104.86
CA ASN A 399 -2.01 -13.95 105.40
C ASN A 399 -1.71 -13.75 106.90
N THR A 400 -1.59 -14.85 107.66
CA THR A 400 -1.19 -14.81 109.08
C THR A 400 0.30 -15.10 109.31
N SER A 401 1.03 -15.50 108.27
CA SER A 401 2.43 -15.97 108.35
C SER A 401 2.60 -17.20 109.23
N GLU A 402 1.62 -18.11 109.19
CA GLU A 402 1.58 -19.31 110.03
C GLU A 402 1.55 -20.59 109.19
N VAL A 403 2.04 -21.68 109.77
CA VAL A 403 1.85 -23.03 109.23
C VAL A 403 0.60 -23.61 109.88
N VAL A 404 -0.38 -23.99 109.07
CA VAL A 404 -1.67 -24.53 109.54
C VAL A 404 -1.56 -26.03 109.82
N ALA A 405 -0.94 -26.76 108.90
CA ALA A 405 -0.75 -28.20 108.99
C ALA A 405 0.54 -28.61 108.28
N GLN A 406 1.06 -29.77 108.64
CA GLN A 406 2.17 -30.42 107.96
C GLN A 406 1.82 -31.89 107.75
N PHE A 407 2.05 -32.37 106.54
CA PHE A 407 1.87 -33.77 106.15
C PHE A 407 3.22 -34.45 106.01
N ALA A 408 3.24 -35.77 106.20
CA ALA A 408 4.46 -36.58 106.08
C ALA A 408 5.57 -36.17 107.08
N VAL A 409 5.16 -35.86 108.31
CA VAL A 409 6.05 -35.48 109.42
C VAL A 409 6.54 -36.73 110.16
N GLY A 410 7.68 -36.62 110.83
CA GLY A 410 8.28 -37.70 111.63
C GLY A 410 9.18 -38.63 110.80
N ALA A 411 9.94 -39.50 111.46
CA ALA A 411 11.01 -40.28 110.84
C ALA A 411 10.55 -41.20 109.68
N ASN A 412 9.27 -41.61 109.69
CA ASN A 412 8.69 -42.51 108.69
C ASN A 412 7.76 -41.80 107.68
N HIS A 413 7.59 -40.49 107.77
CA HIS A 413 6.69 -39.71 106.89
C HIS A 413 5.20 -40.11 106.96
N GLU A 414 4.73 -40.59 108.11
CA GLU A 414 3.36 -41.10 108.29
C GLU A 414 2.46 -40.15 109.09
N ALA A 415 3.04 -39.19 109.83
CA ALA A 415 2.26 -38.34 110.72
C ALA A 415 1.73 -37.09 110.00
N VAL A 416 0.55 -36.66 110.44
CA VAL A 416 0.00 -35.34 110.16
C VAL A 416 0.11 -34.51 111.41
N LYS A 417 0.81 -33.38 111.33
CA LYS A 417 0.89 -32.41 112.41
C LYS A 417 -0.08 -31.26 112.13
N LEU A 418 -1.08 -31.10 112.98
CA LEU A 418 -1.97 -29.94 112.98
C LEU A 418 -1.39 -28.91 113.96
N ASN A 419 -0.91 -27.79 113.42
CA ASN A 419 -0.29 -26.75 114.25
C ASN A 419 -1.33 -25.89 114.98
N HIS A 420 -2.57 -25.89 114.51
CA HIS A 420 -3.69 -25.17 115.11
C HIS A 420 -4.86 -26.13 115.33
N SER A 421 -5.54 -25.98 116.47
CA SER A 421 -6.76 -26.73 116.79
C SER A 421 -7.84 -26.45 115.73
N PRO A 422 -8.25 -27.44 114.92
CA PRO A 422 -9.19 -27.22 113.84
C PRO A 422 -10.60 -26.94 114.38
N TYR A 423 -11.37 -26.18 113.61
CA TYR A 423 -12.79 -25.96 113.88
C TYR A 423 -13.62 -27.19 113.53
N ILE A 424 -14.59 -27.54 114.38
CA ILE A 424 -15.58 -28.59 114.14
C ILE A 424 -16.97 -27.96 114.05
N GLY A 425 -17.54 -27.94 112.84
CA GLY A 425 -18.90 -27.45 112.56
C GLY A 425 -19.07 -25.93 112.65
N ASP A 426 -20.29 -25.47 112.41
CA ASP A 426 -20.60 -24.05 112.17
C ASP A 426 -20.56 -23.15 113.44
N HIS A 427 -20.32 -23.74 114.61
CA HIS A 427 -20.42 -23.05 115.92
C HIS A 427 -19.05 -22.70 116.52
N ASN A 428 -18.01 -22.55 115.70
CA ASN A 428 -16.64 -22.25 116.15
C ASN A 428 -16.07 -23.21 117.22
N ARG A 429 -16.64 -24.42 117.36
CA ARG A 429 -16.12 -25.44 118.29
C ARG A 429 -14.76 -25.93 117.81
N ARG A 430 -13.90 -26.37 118.71
CA ARG A 430 -12.55 -26.81 118.35
C ARG A 430 -12.26 -28.26 118.76
N LEU A 431 -11.37 -28.90 118.01
CA LEU A 431 -10.71 -30.14 118.42
C LEU A 431 -9.33 -29.81 119.02
N PHE A 432 -9.19 -29.96 120.32
CA PHE A 432 -7.91 -29.81 121.00
C PHE A 432 -7.27 -31.18 121.17
N MET A 433 -6.11 -31.37 120.54
CA MET A 433 -5.27 -32.56 120.72
C MET A 433 -3.95 -32.10 121.32
N GLN A 434 -3.94 -31.88 122.63
CA GLN A 434 -2.81 -31.34 123.39
C GLN A 434 -2.87 -31.88 124.82
N ASP A 435 -1.71 -32.02 125.47
CA ASP A 435 -1.60 -32.62 126.79
C ASP A 435 -2.19 -31.71 127.87
N GLU A 436 -2.00 -30.39 127.76
CA GLU A 436 -2.57 -29.43 128.69
C GLU A 436 -4.04 -29.16 128.39
N GLN A 437 -4.85 -29.09 129.44
CA GLN A 437 -6.24 -28.66 129.32
C GLN A 437 -6.31 -27.28 128.63
N PRO A 438 -7.11 -27.12 127.56
CA PRO A 438 -7.26 -25.83 126.89
C PRO A 438 -7.73 -24.76 127.87
N SER A 439 -6.98 -23.66 127.97
CA SER A 439 -7.27 -22.51 128.82
C SER A 439 -7.73 -21.31 127.99
N GLY A 440 -8.67 -20.51 128.51
CA GLY A 440 -9.21 -19.33 127.84
C GLY A 440 -10.67 -19.50 127.41
N ASP A 441 -11.12 -18.71 126.42
CA ASP A 441 -12.45 -18.82 125.81
C ASP A 441 -12.54 -20.08 124.94
N VAL A 442 -12.83 -21.21 125.58
CA VAL A 442 -13.08 -22.49 124.91
C VAL A 442 -14.58 -22.59 124.57
N PRO A 443 -14.96 -22.58 123.28
CA PRO A 443 -16.37 -22.61 122.89
C PRO A 443 -17.07 -23.88 123.37
N VAL A 444 -18.30 -23.72 123.87
CA VAL A 444 -19.11 -24.83 124.38
C VAL A 444 -19.33 -25.88 123.28
N GLY A 445 -19.02 -27.14 123.60
CA GLY A 445 -19.08 -28.27 122.66
C GLY A 445 -17.78 -28.56 121.92
N SER A 446 -16.68 -27.87 122.27
CA SER A 446 -15.33 -28.27 121.84
C SER A 446 -14.93 -29.61 122.47
N VAL A 447 -14.15 -30.40 121.74
CA VAL A 447 -13.65 -31.69 122.20
C VAL A 447 -12.16 -31.54 122.52
N TRP A 448 -11.77 -31.95 123.72
CA TRP A 448 -10.37 -32.05 124.11
C TRP A 448 -10.01 -33.51 124.32
N ILE A 449 -8.94 -33.93 123.65
CA ILE A 449 -8.32 -35.23 123.82
C ILE A 449 -6.88 -34.95 124.26
N GLY A 450 -6.65 -35.02 125.57
CA GLY A 450 -5.31 -35.07 126.15
C GLY A 450 -4.83 -36.51 126.23
N ILE A 451 -3.51 -36.71 126.15
CA ILE A 451 -2.87 -38.02 126.36
C ILE A 451 -2.34 -38.09 127.78
#